data_AF-A0A7X3VEM8-F1
#
_entry.id   AF-A0A7X3VEM8-F1
#
_cell.length_a   1.000
_cell.length_b   1.000
_cell.length_c   1.000
_cell.angle_alpha   90.00
_cell.angle_beta   90.00
_cell.angle_gamma   90.00
#
_symmetry.space_group_name_H-M   'P 1'
#
loop_
_entity.id
_entity.type
_entity.pdbx_description
1 polymer ?
#
loop_
_entity_poly.entity_id
_entity_poly.type
_entity_poly.pdbx_seq_one_letter_code
_entity_poly.pdbx_strand_id
1 'polypeptide(L)' 'MEEITAKSLEQDLMFAVVKDKYGHLMDNEQLEEVRKTVVGLSGFFAPMRDIRLTNDIEPFSTFKPYRSDENG' A
#
# COMPACT_ATOMS: atom_id res chain seq x y z
N MET A 1 3.35 9.72 -28.83
CA MET A 1 3.40 8.46 -28.06
C MET A 1 4.00 8.83 -26.72
N GLU A 2 3.24 8.70 -25.65
CA GLU A 2 3.73 8.95 -24.29
C GLU A 2 4.74 7.84 -23.94
N GLU A 3 5.89 8.23 -23.40
CA GLU A 3 6.97 7.31 -23.06
C GLU A 3 6.56 6.49 -21.83
N ILE A 4 6.34 5.18 -22.00
CA ILE A 4 6.01 4.27 -20.90
C ILE A 4 7.29 4.01 -20.10
N THR A 5 7.34 4.52 -18.88
CA THR A 5 8.42 4.27 -17.92
C THR A 5 8.09 3.07 -17.03
N ALA A 6 9.08 2.44 -16.41
CA ALA A 6 8.87 1.37 -15.43
C ALA A 6 7.96 1.82 -14.27
N LYS A 7 8.05 3.09 -13.87
CA LYS A 7 7.21 3.70 -12.83
C LYS A 7 5.74 3.79 -13.26
N SER A 8 5.46 4.21 -14.49
CA SER A 8 4.09 4.22 -15.01
C SER A 8 3.51 2.82 -15.13
N LEU A 9 4.32 1.83 -15.53
CA LEU A 9 3.87 0.44 -15.61
C LEU A 9 3.49 -0.11 -14.23
N GLU A 10 4.29 0.16 -13.20
CA GLU A 10 3.97 -0.22 -11.83
C GLU A 10 2.65 0.40 -11.34
N GLN A 11 2.47 1.71 -11.57
CA GLN A 11 1.25 2.42 -11.18
C GLN A 11 0.01 1.84 -11.87
N ASP A 12 0.11 1.53 -13.16
CA ASP A 12 -0.98 0.93 -13.93
C ASP A 12 -1.31 -0.48 -13.43
N LEU A 13 -0.32 -1.29 -13.07
CA LEU A 13 -0.52 -2.61 -12.49
C LEU A 13 -1.19 -2.54 -11.11
N MET A 14 -0.75 -1.63 -10.23
CA MET A 14 -1.36 -1.45 -8.91
C MET A 14 -2.82 -0.99 -9.03
N PHE A 15 -3.10 -0.05 -9.94
CA PHE A 15 -4.46 0.38 -10.23
C PHE A 15 -5.31 -0.77 -10.77
N ALA A 16 -4.78 -1.57 -11.69
CA ALA A 16 -5.48 -2.72 -12.26
C ALA A 16 -5.90 -3.73 -11.19
N VAL A 17 -5.06 -4.00 -10.19
CA VAL A 17 -5.39 -4.89 -9.06
C VAL A 17 -6.56 -4.35 -8.24
N VAL A 18 -6.57 -3.05 -7.94
CA VAL A 18 -7.67 -2.43 -7.18
C VAL A 18 -8.97 -2.47 -7.99
N LYS A 19 -8.89 -2.13 -9.28
CA LYS A 19 -10.05 -2.13 -10.19
C LYS A 19 -10.63 -3.53 -10.37
N ASP A 20 -9.80 -4.55 -10.52
CA ASP A 20 -10.23 -5.95 -10.65
C ASP A 20 -10.97 -6.42 -9.38
N LYS A 21 -10.44 -6.11 -8.20
CA LYS A 21 -11.03 -6.56 -6.92
C LYS A 21 -12.27 -5.78 -6.51
N TYR A 22 -12.28 -4.47 -6.72
CA TYR A 22 -13.25 -3.56 -6.10
C TYR A 22 -13.95 -2.63 -7.08
N GLY A 23 -13.57 -2.62 -8.36
CA GLY A 23 -14.11 -1.67 -9.33
C GLY A 23 -15.61 -1.80 -9.56
N HIS A 24 -16.20 -2.96 -9.30
CA HIS A 24 -17.65 -3.17 -9.36
C HIS A 24 -18.43 -2.44 -8.23
N LEU A 25 -17.74 -1.96 -7.20
CA LEU A 25 -18.31 -1.19 -6.09
C LEU A 25 -18.12 0.32 -6.26
N MET A 26 -17.48 0.75 -7.35
CA MET A 26 -17.04 2.13 -7.55
C MET A 26 -17.59 2.71 -8.85
N ASP A 27 -17.95 3.99 -8.81
CA ASP A 27 -18.20 4.75 -10.03
C ASP A 27 -16.89 5.24 -10.68
N ASN A 28 -17.00 5.88 -11.84
CA ASN A 28 -15.84 6.36 -12.58
C ASN A 28 -15.08 7.47 -11.84
N GLU A 29 -15.76 8.31 -11.07
CA GLU A 29 -15.11 9.40 -10.32
C GLU A 29 -14.24 8.82 -9.20
N GLN A 30 -14.78 7.84 -8.48
CA GLN A 30 -14.07 7.09 -7.44
C GLN A 30 -12.88 6.31 -8.02
N LEU A 31 -13.04 5.69 -9.20
CA LEU A 31 -11.93 5.01 -9.87
C LEU A 31 -10.80 5.97 -10.26
N GLU A 32 -11.13 7.18 -10.72
CA GLU A 32 -10.11 8.20 -11.02
C GLU A 32 -9.42 8.71 -9.75
N GLU A 33 -10.14 8.85 -8.64
CA GLU A 33 -9.55 9.15 -7.32
C GLU A 33 -8.57 8.05 -6.87
N VAL A 34 -8.95 6.77 -7.03
CA VAL A 34 -8.07 5.63 -6.75
C VAL A 34 -6.81 5.71 -7.61
N ARG A 35 -6.94 6.03 -8.91
CA ARG A 35 -5.79 6.15 -9.81
C ARG A 35 -4.84 7.25 -9.34
N LYS A 36 -5.34 8.43 -8.99
CA LYS A 36 -4.53 9.53 -8.41
C LYS A 36 -3.86 9.11 -7.11
N THR A 37 -4.58 8.42 -6.24
CA THR A 37 -4.07 7.90 -4.98
C THR A 37 -2.91 6.93 -5.19
N VAL A 38 -3.03 5.99 -6.14
CA VAL A 38 -1.94 5.05 -6.49
C VAL A 38 -0.70 5.80 -6.98
N VAL A 39 -0.88 6.81 -7.83
CA VAL A 39 0.23 7.66 -8.29
C VAL A 39 0.90 8.38 -7.12
N GLY A 40 0.12 9.01 -6.24
CA GLY A 40 0.62 9.70 -5.04
C GLY A 40 1.39 8.77 -4.10
N LEU A 41 0.81 7.62 -3.77
CA LEU A 41 1.42 6.63 -2.87
C LEU A 41 2.71 6.04 -3.46
N SER A 42 2.73 5.71 -4.76
CA SER A 42 3.95 5.19 -5.40
C SER A 42 5.11 6.18 -5.31
N GLY A 43 4.84 7.49 -5.40
CA GLY A 43 5.83 8.54 -5.19
C GLY A 43 6.27 8.65 -3.74
N PHE A 44 5.33 8.57 -2.80
CA PHE A 44 5.61 8.63 -1.37
C PHE A 44 6.46 7.44 -0.86
N PHE A 45 6.20 6.23 -1.37
CA PHE A 45 6.92 5.03 -0.98
C PHE A 45 8.25 4.82 -1.74
N ALA A 46 8.48 5.53 -2.85
CA ALA A 46 9.69 5.35 -3.64
C ALA A 46 11.00 5.49 -2.81
N PRO A 47 11.16 6.52 -1.93
CA PRO A 47 12.34 6.63 -1.08
C PRO A 47 12.46 5.53 -0.01
N MET A 48 11.34 4.90 0.38
CA MET A 48 11.35 3.85 1.40
C MET A 48 11.94 2.53 0.87
N ARG A 49 12.01 2.34 -0.46
CA ARG A 49 12.57 1.14 -1.09
C ARG A 49 14.07 0.98 -0.84
N ASP A 50 14.75 2.07 -0.56
CA ASP A 50 16.19 2.08 -0.28
C ASP A 50 16.49 1.78 1.20
N ILE A 51 15.45 1.70 2.05
CA ILE A 51 15.60 1.40 3.48
C ILE A 51 15.70 -0.13 3.65
N ARG A 52 16.87 -0.61 4.08
CA ARG A 52 17.06 -2.01 4.46
C ARG A 52 16.62 -2.22 5.91
N LEU A 53 15.52 -2.95 6.11
CA LEU A 53 15.10 -3.41 7.43
C LEU A 53 16.04 -4.54 7.89
N THR A 54 16.72 -4.36 9.03
CA THR A 54 17.43 -5.43 9.73
C THR A 54 16.59 -5.91 10.93
N ASN A 55 16.81 -7.15 11.38
CA ASN A 55 16.08 -7.75 12.52
C ASN A 55 16.26 -6.97 13.84
N ASP A 56 17.22 -6.05 13.89
CA ASP A 56 17.58 -5.26 15.05
C ASP A 56 16.70 -3.98 15.17
N ILE A 57 15.80 -3.76 14.20
CA ILE A 57 14.93 -2.57 14.09
C ILE A 57 13.47 -2.90 14.44
N GLU A 58 13.12 -4.18 14.65
CA GLU A 58 11.77 -4.54 15.09
C GLU A 58 11.54 -4.20 16.57
N PRO A 59 10.51 -3.40 16.91
CA PRO A 59 9.94 -3.48 18.25
C PRO A 59 9.26 -4.84 18.35
N PHE A 60 9.95 -5.82 18.94
CA PHE A 60 9.36 -7.11 19.29
C PHE A 60 8.19 -6.84 20.25
N SER A 61 6.99 -6.68 19.70
CA SER A 61 5.77 -6.77 20.45
C SER A 61 5.55 -8.25 20.72
N THR A 62 6.07 -8.73 21.85
CA THR A 62 5.72 -10.06 22.34
C THR A 62 4.21 -10.05 22.55
N PHE A 63 3.49 -10.77 21.68
CA PHE A 63 2.05 -10.93 21.83
C PHE A 63 1.75 -11.42 23.25
N LYS A 64 1.08 -10.59 24.05
CA LYS A 64 0.54 -10.97 25.35
C LYS A 64 -0.95 -11.24 25.18
N PRO A 65 -1.39 -12.52 25.26
CA PRO A 65 -2.81 -12.82 25.31
C PRO A 65 -3.42 -12.10 26.51
N TYR A 66 -4.58 -11.47 26.31
CA TYR A 66 -5.35 -10.92 27.42
C TYR A 66 -5.75 -12.04 28.38
N ARG A 67 -5.35 -11.95 29.66
CA ARG A 67 -5.81 -12.82 30.74
C ARG A 67 -6.63 -12.01 31.73
N SER A 68 -7.85 -12.47 32.00
CA SER A 68 -8.79 -11.79 32.90
C SER A 68 -8.32 -11.76 34.37
N ASP A 69 -7.30 -12.55 34.69
CA ASP A 69 -6.81 -12.79 36.06
C ASP A 69 -5.71 -11.80 36.49
N GLU A 70 -5.26 -10.91 35.59
CA GLU A 70 -4.14 -9.98 35.83
C GLU A 70 -4.59 -8.57 36.28
N ASN A 71 -5.90 -8.32 36.42
CA ASN A 71 -6.48 -7.06 36.90
C ASN A 71 -7.00 -7.18 38.36
N GLY A 72 -6.21 -7.78 39.25
CA GLY A 72 -6.49 -7.89 40.68
C GLY A 72 -5.90 -6.75 41.49
#